data_AF-A0A949RUA1-F1
#
_entry.id   AF-A0A949RUA1-F1
#
_cell.length_a   1.000
_cell.length_b   1.000
_cell.length_c   1.000
_cell.angle_alpha   90.00
_cell.angle_beta   90.00
_cell.angle_gamma   90.00
#
_symmetry.space_group_name_H-M   'P 1'
#
loop_
_entity.id
_entity.type
_entity.pdbx_description
1 polymer ?
#
loop_
_entity_poly.entity_id
_entity_poly.type
_entity_poly.pdbx_seq_one_letter_code
_entity_poly.pdbx_strand_id
1 'polypeptide(L)'
;MNWELDFKRCLEKRWLTVMSEARYLVTKELKAAHGDLAEAQASYQREGYKWSTIQTYYAMFHAARALLYTRVRERGKYDHHPHGN
;
A
#
# COMPACT_ATOMS: atom_id res chain seq x y z
N MET A 1 -0.42 19.08 -11.22
CA MET A 1 -0.15 18.24 -10.05
C MET A 1 1.36 18.01 -9.97
N ASN A 2 2.02 18.34 -8.86
CA ASN A 2 3.49 18.35 -8.78
C ASN A 2 4.00 17.19 -7.91
N TRP A 3 3.86 15.97 -8.45
CA TRP A 3 4.07 14.71 -7.73
C TRP A 3 5.50 14.55 -7.18
N GLU A 4 6.50 15.13 -7.85
CA GLU A 4 7.88 15.11 -7.37
C GLU A 4 8.05 15.89 -6.06
N LEU A 5 7.40 17.07 -5.97
CA LEU A 5 7.40 17.88 -4.75
C LEU A 5 6.64 17.18 -3.62
N ASP A 6 5.51 16.56 -3.93
CA ASP A 6 4.75 15.79 -2.93
C ASP A 6 5.54 14.56 -2.44
N PHE A 7 6.24 13.85 -3.34
CA PHE A 7 7.08 12.71 -2.98
C PHE A 7 8.28 13.12 -2.11
N LYS A 8 8.98 14.20 -2.47
CA LYS A 8 10.07 14.78 -1.64
C LYS A 8 9.55 15.17 -0.26
N ARG A 9 8.39 15.84 -0.18
CA ARG A 9 7.77 16.20 1.09
C ARG A 9 7.44 14.97 1.95
N CYS A 10 7.00 13.88 1.35
CA CYS A 10 6.76 12.62 2.07
C CYS A 10 8.04 12.02 2.65
N LEU A 11 9.17 12.12 1.95
CA LEU A 11 10.47 11.70 2.46
C LEU A 11 10.95 12.61 3.60
N GLU A 12 10.86 13.94 3.42
CA GLU A 12 11.24 14.94 4.43
C GLU A 12 10.45 14.77 5.73
N LYS A 13 9.13 14.55 5.62
CA LYS A 13 8.25 14.30 6.77
C LYS A 13 8.40 12.89 7.37
N ARG A 14 9.25 12.04 6.79
CA ARG A 14 9.41 10.61 7.13
C ARG A 14 8.09 9.83 7.08
N TRP A 15 7.18 10.22 6.20
CA TRP A 15 6.01 9.40 5.86
C TRP A 15 6.41 8.24 4.95
N LEU A 16 7.43 8.47 4.14
CA LEU A 16 8.16 7.45 3.39
C LEU A 16 9.61 7.42 3.88
N THR A 17 10.17 6.22 4.00
CA THR A 17 11.58 6.02 4.36
C THR A 17 12.23 5.13 3.31
N VAL A 18 13.36 5.55 2.71
CA VAL A 18 14.12 4.70 1.79
C VAL A 18 14.69 3.52 2.57
N MET A 19 14.26 2.30 2.23
CA MET A 19 14.69 1.07 2.89
C MET A 19 14.70 -0.06 1.87
N SER A 20 15.89 -0.54 1.52
CA SER A 20 16.04 -1.59 0.51
C SER A 20 15.57 -2.97 1.03
N GLU A 21 15.59 -3.13 2.35
CA GLU A 21 15.17 -4.31 3.09
C GLU A 21 13.64 -4.45 3.08
N ALA A 22 12.90 -3.38 2.75
CA ALA A 22 11.44 -3.40 2.64
C ALA A 22 10.92 -4.31 1.52
N ARG A 23 11.80 -4.89 0.67
CA ARG A 23 11.43 -5.83 -0.39
C ARG A 23 10.62 -7.03 0.10
N TYR A 24 10.77 -7.48 1.34
CA TYR A 24 9.92 -8.57 1.87
C TYR A 24 8.43 -8.18 1.95
N LEU A 25 8.14 -6.87 2.12
CA LEU A 25 6.78 -6.35 2.14
C LEU A 25 6.14 -6.40 0.75
N VAL A 26 6.92 -6.36 -0.34
CA VAL A 26 6.39 -6.47 -1.72
C VAL A 26 5.59 -7.75 -1.88
N THR A 27 6.14 -8.89 -1.48
CA THR A 27 5.45 -10.20 -1.56
C THR A 27 4.18 -10.21 -0.70
N LYS A 28 4.23 -9.61 0.49
CA LYS A 28 3.06 -9.51 1.39
C LYS A 28 1.94 -8.69 0.74
N GLU A 29 2.27 -7.52 0.19
CA GLU A 29 1.31 -6.62 -0.44
C GLU A 29 0.72 -7.23 -1.73
N LEU A 30 1.54 -7.87 -2.55
CA LEU A 30 1.04 -8.58 -3.74
C LEU A 30 0.10 -9.71 -3.35
N LYS A 31 0.39 -10.46 -2.28
CA LYS A 31 -0.51 -11.52 -1.80
C LYS A 31 -1.87 -10.94 -1.36
N ALA A 32 -1.88 -9.81 -0.66
CA ALA A 32 -3.11 -9.11 -0.29
C ALA A 32 -3.89 -8.65 -1.53
N ALA A 33 -3.20 -8.01 -2.49
CA ALA A 33 -3.81 -7.54 -3.74
C ALA A 33 -4.49 -8.67 -4.53
N HIS A 34 -3.85 -9.84 -4.63
CA HIS A 34 -4.45 -11.01 -5.28
C HIS A 34 -5.66 -11.54 -4.52
N GLY A 35 -5.61 -11.54 -3.18
CA GLY A 35 -6.76 -11.92 -2.34
C GLY A 35 -7.96 -11.01 -2.58
N ASP A 36 -7.77 -9.70 -2.48
CA ASP A 36 -8.82 -8.71 -2.69
C ASP A 36 -9.41 -8.80 -4.11
N LEU A 37 -8.58 -9.04 -5.14
CA LEU A 37 -9.06 -9.22 -6.51
C LEU A 37 -9.90 -10.49 -6.67
N ALA A 38 -9.47 -11.61 -6.08
CA ALA A 38 -10.22 -12.85 -6.13
C ALA A 38 -11.58 -12.70 -5.44
N GLU A 39 -11.63 -12.02 -4.29
CA GLU A 39 -12.90 -11.72 -3.64
C GLU A 39 -13.76 -10.74 -4.44
N ALA A 40 -13.16 -9.72 -5.07
CA ALA A 40 -13.87 -8.78 -5.94
C ALA A 40 -14.57 -9.49 -7.10
N GLN A 41 -13.89 -10.45 -7.71
CA GLN A 41 -14.44 -11.31 -8.77
C GLN A 41 -15.60 -12.16 -8.25
N ALA A 42 -15.44 -12.79 -7.09
CA ALA A 42 -16.50 -13.59 -6.48
C ALA A 42 -17.73 -12.74 -6.10
N SER A 43 -17.51 -11.50 -5.65
CA SER A 43 -18.60 -10.55 -5.37
C SER A 43 -19.31 -10.11 -6.63
N TYR A 44 -18.57 -9.84 -7.71
CA TYR A 44 -19.13 -9.50 -9.00
C TYR A 44 -20.04 -10.61 -9.55
N GLN A 45 -19.56 -11.87 -9.51
CA GLN A 45 -20.32 -13.04 -9.95
C GLN A 45 -21.61 -13.26 -9.15
N ARG A 46 -21.68 -12.75 -7.92
CA ARG A 46 -22.87 -12.80 -7.05
C ARG A 46 -23.69 -11.51 -7.07
N GLU A 47 -23.49 -10.67 -8.10
CA GLU A 47 -24.15 -9.37 -8.29
C GLU A 47 -23.93 -8.36 -7.14
N GLY A 48 -22.92 -8.61 -6.30
CA GLY A 48 -22.50 -7.76 -5.19
C GLY A 48 -21.64 -6.57 -5.64
N TYR A 49 -22.13 -5.76 -6.59
CA TYR A 49 -21.33 -4.75 -7.29
C TYR A 49 -20.68 -3.71 -6.37
N LYS A 50 -21.42 -3.22 -5.36
CA LYS A 50 -20.86 -2.27 -4.38
C LYS A 50 -19.64 -2.87 -3.66
N TRP A 51 -19.73 -4.14 -3.27
CA TRP A 51 -18.66 -4.83 -2.57
C TRP A 51 -17.48 -5.14 -3.50
N SER A 52 -17.77 -5.56 -4.73
CA SER A 52 -16.78 -5.78 -5.78
C SER A 52 -15.94 -4.51 -6.06
N THR A 53 -16.58 -3.33 -6.11
CA THR A 53 -15.89 -2.05 -6.29
C THR A 53 -14.94 -1.74 -5.13
N ILE A 54 -15.38 -1.96 -3.89
CA ILE A 54 -14.56 -1.73 -2.68
C ILE A 54 -13.35 -2.67 -2.68
N GLN A 55 -13.56 -3.96 -2.98
CA GLN A 55 -12.48 -4.95 -3.03
C GLN A 55 -11.50 -4.68 -4.16
N THR A 56 -11.99 -4.28 -5.34
CA THR A 56 -11.13 -3.87 -6.46
C THR A 56 -10.27 -2.65 -6.11
N TYR A 57 -10.85 -1.67 -5.41
CA TYR A 57 -10.08 -0.52 -4.90
C TYR A 57 -8.96 -0.95 -3.96
N TYR A 58 -9.22 -1.86 -3.02
CA TYR A 58 -8.18 -2.37 -2.13
C TYR A 58 -7.11 -3.18 -2.87
N ALA A 59 -7.50 -3.99 -3.86
CA ALA A 59 -6.56 -4.70 -4.71
C ALA A 59 -5.58 -3.74 -5.42
N MET A 60 -6.11 -2.65 -5.99
CA MET A 60 -5.30 -1.59 -6.62
C MET A 60 -4.39 -0.88 -5.61
N PHE A 61 -4.92 -0.56 -4.42
CA PHE A 61 -4.15 0.07 -3.35
C PHE A 61 -2.95 -0.80 -2.93
N HIS A 62 -3.17 -2.08 -2.68
CA HIS A 62 -2.12 -3.02 -2.30
C HIS A 62 -1.09 -3.23 -3.42
N ALA A 63 -1.53 -3.29 -4.68
CA ALA A 63 -0.61 -3.36 -5.83
C ALA A 63 0.28 -2.10 -5.95
N ALA A 64 -0.30 -0.90 -5.79
CA ALA A 64 0.45 0.35 -5.79
C ALA A 64 1.44 0.42 -4.61
N ARG A 65 1.03 -0.03 -3.42
CA ARG A 65 1.89 -0.08 -2.23
C ARG A 65 3.05 -1.08 -2.39
N ALA A 66 2.82 -2.21 -3.06
CA ALA A 66 3.89 -3.14 -3.41
C ALA A 66 4.95 -2.49 -4.31
N LEU A 67 4.54 -1.66 -5.29
CA LEU A 67 5.47 -0.90 -6.14
C LEU A 67 6.28 0.11 -5.33
N LEU A 68 5.65 0.80 -4.37
CA LEU A 68 6.36 1.71 -3.45
C LEU A 68 7.44 0.97 -2.64
N TYR A 69 7.10 -0.20 -2.10
CA TYR A 69 7.99 -1.05 -1.28
C TYR A 69 9.20 -1.63 -2.02
N THR A 70 9.28 -1.46 -3.35
CA THR A 70 10.50 -1.77 -4.10
C THR A 70 11.67 -0.84 -3.75
N ARG A 71 11.39 0.37 -3.24
CA ARG A 71 12.38 1.41 -2.96
C ARG A 71 12.21 2.10 -1.62
N VAL A 72 10.98 2.25 -1.14
CA VAL A 72 10.65 3.01 0.07
C VAL A 72 9.66 2.24 0.93
N ARG A 73 9.72 2.36 2.25
CA ARG A 73 8.72 1.86 3.20
C ARG A 73 7.82 3.00 3.66
N GLU A 74 6.53 2.71 3.86
CA GLU A 74 5.58 3.61 4.50
C GLU A 74 5.72 3.57 6.02
N ARG A 75 5.56 4.71 6.67
CA ARG A 75 5.52 4.79 8.14
C ARG A 75 4.20 4.21 8.67
N GLY A 76 4.29 3.27 9.60
CA GLY A 76 3.13 2.64 10.23
C GLY A 76 2.54 3.49 11.36
N LYS A 77 1.27 3.26 11.70
CA LYS A 77 0.59 3.94 12.83
C LYS A 77 1.23 3.68 14.20
N TYR A 78 2.08 2.64 14.33
CA TYR A 78 2.79 2.30 15.57
C TYR A 78 4.24 2.84 15.61
N ASP A 79 4.72 3.51 14.56
CA ASP A 79 6.06 4.09 14.50
C ASP A 79 6.15 5.42 15.30
N HIS A 80 5.33 5.59 16.33
CA HIS A 80 5.22 6.79 17.18
C HIS A 80 6.02 6.73 18.48
N HIS A 81 6.78 5.67 18.76
CA HIS A 81 7.67 5.74 19.92
C HIS A 81 8.78 6.77 19.66
N PRO A 82 8.84 7.86 20.44
CA PRO A 82 10.02 8.69 20.43
C PRO A 82 11.12 7.81 21.03
N HIS A 83 12.20 7.61 20.28
CA HIS A 83 13.47 7.27 20.90
C HIS A 83 13.87 8.48 21.73
N GLY A 84 13.39 8.50 22.98
CA GLY A 84 13.83 9.42 24.00
C GLY A 84 15.29 9.12 24.31
N ASN A 85 16.10 10.16 24.28
CA ASN A 85 17.42 10.21 24.89
C ASN A 85 17.29 11.02 26.18
#